data_AF-C5FM04-F1
#
_entry.id   AF-C5FM04-F1
#
_cell.length_a   1.000
_cell.length_b   1.000
_cell.length_c   1.000
_cell.angle_alpha   90.00
_cell.angle_beta   90.00
_cell.angle_gamma   90.00
#
_symmetry.space_group_name_H-M   'P 1'
#
loop_
_entity.id
_entity.type
_entity.pdbx_description
1 polymer ?
#
loop_
_entity_poly.entity_id
_entity_poly.type
_entity_poly.pdbx_seq_one_letter_code
_entity_poly.pdbx_strand_id
1 'polypeptide(L)'
;MLALRPATTNSQQPDKHAQPQEKPSNSQPQIKNSHTPVAVSANILPCRIHHDGPIEVSSRHWNPVFDAATEEKPRTSTVYFRGRKLCGRSVPLPDKYHGVVVTRQPQCEDPVQLVVGDHDDDEAEEKEEPISQLETVGMFSTIMVWEHEKVPTDEDVYVRSMEEWISFAHAMHDDGARTEPLKN
;
A
#
# COMPACT_ATOMS: atom_id res chain seq x y z
N MET A 1 -4.23 39.33 47.54
CA MET A 1 -2.85 39.77 47.22
C MET A 1 -2.84 40.31 45.80
N LEU A 2 -2.50 41.59 45.67
CA LEU A 2 -2.42 42.34 44.41
C LEU A 2 -1.11 42.04 43.67
N ALA A 3 -1.12 42.06 42.34
CA ALA A 3 -0.37 43.05 41.55
C ALA A 3 -0.81 43.05 40.07
N LEU A 4 -1.01 44.26 39.53
CA LEU A 4 -1.47 44.61 38.19
C LEU A 4 -0.30 45.07 37.29
N ARG A 5 -0.60 45.18 35.99
CA ARG A 5 0.20 45.37 34.75
C ARG A 5 1.04 46.67 34.67
N PRO A 6 1.83 46.92 33.58
CA PRO A 6 1.28 47.58 32.38
C PRO A 6 1.88 47.16 31.01
N ALA A 7 1.25 47.67 29.94
CA ALA A 7 1.59 47.55 28.51
C ALA A 7 1.93 48.94 27.91
N THR A 8 2.57 48.98 26.72
CA THR A 8 2.54 49.99 25.61
C THR A 8 3.79 49.77 24.71
N THR A 9 3.91 50.06 23.40
CA THR A 9 3.10 50.76 22.39
C THR A 9 3.65 50.42 20.98
N ASN A 10 2.80 50.58 19.95
CA ASN A 10 3.05 50.44 18.51
C ASN A 10 3.45 51.80 17.86
N SER A 11 4.28 51.83 16.80
CA SER A 11 4.34 52.98 15.87
C SER A 11 5.00 52.67 14.49
N GLN A 12 4.29 53.12 13.45
CA GLN A 12 4.49 53.34 11.99
C GLN A 12 5.87 53.31 11.27
N GLN A 13 5.82 52.83 9.99
CA GLN A 13 6.66 52.95 8.77
C GLN A 13 6.88 54.41 8.25
N PRO A 14 7.53 54.74 7.07
CA PRO A 14 8.13 53.95 5.95
C PRO A 14 9.52 54.46 5.41
N ASP A 15 10.17 53.76 4.46
CA ASP A 15 10.57 54.34 3.14
C ASP A 15 11.29 53.36 2.18
N LYS A 16 11.21 53.72 0.89
CA LYS A 16 11.38 52.95 -0.35
C LYS A 16 12.85 52.80 -0.81
N HIS A 17 13.19 51.71 -1.51
CA HIS A 17 13.94 51.78 -2.78
C HIS A 17 13.93 50.46 -3.56
N ALA A 18 14.03 50.61 -4.88
CA ALA A 18 13.76 49.64 -5.94
C ALA A 18 14.89 48.63 -6.25
N GLN A 19 14.48 47.53 -6.89
CA GLN A 19 15.23 46.46 -7.57
C GLN A 19 16.31 46.97 -8.57
N PRO A 20 17.32 46.16 -8.98
CA PRO A 20 17.09 45.07 -9.96
C PRO A 20 18.04 43.83 -9.85
N GLN A 21 17.88 42.88 -10.78
CA GLN A 21 18.75 41.71 -11.11
C GLN A 21 18.51 40.44 -10.27
N GLU A 22 18.56 39.21 -10.78
CA GLU A 22 18.94 38.62 -12.07
C GLU A 22 18.38 37.17 -12.13
N LYS A 23 18.02 36.67 -13.33
CA LYS A 23 17.71 35.24 -13.58
C LYS A 23 19.00 34.42 -13.62
N PRO A 24 18.99 33.19 -13.09
CA PRO A 24 19.47 32.03 -13.88
C PRO A 24 18.45 30.88 -13.82
N SER A 25 18.02 30.34 -14.95
CA SER A 25 18.67 29.26 -15.71
C SER A 25 18.64 27.90 -15.01
N ASN A 26 17.61 27.14 -15.40
CA ASN A 26 17.56 25.71 -15.69
C ASN A 26 18.63 24.81 -15.06
N SER A 27 18.19 23.94 -14.14
CA SER A 27 18.67 22.57 -14.00
C SER A 27 17.54 21.75 -13.39
N GLN A 28 16.81 21.01 -14.23
CA GLN A 28 15.89 19.97 -13.78
C GLN A 28 16.67 18.94 -12.94
N PRO A 29 16.24 18.59 -11.73
CA PRO A 29 16.65 17.32 -11.15
C PRO A 29 15.91 16.22 -11.91
N GLN A 30 16.64 15.43 -12.70
CA GLN A 30 16.12 14.16 -13.20
C GLN A 30 15.91 13.23 -12.01
N ILE A 31 14.64 13.08 -11.61
CA ILE A 31 14.27 12.14 -10.55
C ILE A 31 14.32 10.75 -11.15
N LYS A 32 15.38 10.02 -10.84
CA LYS A 32 15.47 8.57 -11.01
C LYS A 32 14.53 7.94 -9.99
N ASN A 33 13.28 7.67 -10.36
CA ASN A 33 12.37 6.92 -9.49
C ASN A 33 12.68 5.42 -9.61
N SER A 34 13.75 4.98 -8.95
CA SER A 34 13.87 3.58 -8.53
C SER A 34 13.09 3.43 -7.22
N HIS A 35 11.77 3.26 -7.28
CA HIS A 35 10.97 2.97 -6.10
C HIS A 35 11.27 1.54 -5.64
N THR A 36 12.12 1.39 -4.63
CA THR A 36 12.20 0.15 -3.86
C THR A 36 10.89 0.00 -3.08
N PRO A 37 10.15 -1.10 -3.25
CA PRO A 37 8.88 -1.29 -2.57
C PRO A 37 9.07 -1.38 -1.05
N VAL A 38 8.21 -0.69 -0.31
CA VAL A 38 8.30 -0.58 1.15
C VAL A 38 7.53 -1.73 1.81
N ALA A 39 8.03 -2.27 2.92
CA ALA A 39 7.28 -3.24 3.71
C ALA A 39 6.06 -2.56 4.36
N VAL A 40 4.86 -3.12 4.17
CA VAL A 40 3.60 -2.56 4.67
C VAL A 40 2.82 -3.59 5.49
N SER A 41 1.93 -3.10 6.36
CA SER A 41 0.98 -3.93 7.10
C SER A 41 -0.38 -3.97 6.41
N ALA A 42 -0.81 -5.13 5.93
CA ALA A 42 -2.13 -5.33 5.35
C ALA A 42 -3.17 -5.68 6.43
N ASN A 43 -4.28 -4.92 6.49
CA ASN A 43 -5.33 -5.11 7.50
C ASN A 43 -6.70 -5.25 6.81
N ILE A 44 -7.43 -6.32 7.13
CA ILE A 44 -8.81 -6.54 6.68
C ILE A 44 -9.75 -6.23 7.83
N LEU A 45 -10.55 -5.17 7.70
CA LEU A 45 -11.46 -4.71 8.74
C LEU A 45 -12.88 -5.28 8.53
N PRO A 46 -13.62 -5.57 9.62
CA PRO A 46 -14.99 -6.08 9.54
C PRO A 46 -16.00 -4.93 9.34
N CYS A 47 -15.66 -3.98 8.48
CA CYS A 47 -16.49 -2.83 8.11
C CYS A 47 -15.96 -2.16 6.84
N ARG A 48 -16.85 -1.49 6.11
CA ARG A 48 -16.49 -0.65 4.97
C ARG A 48 -16.13 0.76 5.43
N ILE A 49 -15.01 1.29 4.93
CA ILE A 49 -14.65 2.70 5.03
C ILE A 49 -14.96 3.33 3.67
N HIS A 50 -15.71 4.44 3.66
CA HIS A 50 -16.10 5.11 2.41
C HIS A 50 -15.02 6.04 1.84
N HIS A 51 -14.03 6.39 2.65
CA HIS A 51 -12.92 7.24 2.24
C HIS A 51 -11.83 6.37 1.63
N ASP A 52 -11.50 6.64 0.38
CA ASP A 52 -10.40 6.00 -0.34
C ASP A 52 -9.27 7.02 -0.51
N GLY A 53 -8.17 6.84 0.24
CA GLY A 53 -7.01 7.71 0.16
C GLY A 53 -6.11 7.65 1.40
N PRO A 54 -4.93 8.29 1.35
CA PRO A 54 -4.02 8.37 2.48
C PRO A 54 -4.69 9.02 3.69
N ILE A 55 -4.39 8.50 4.88
CA ILE A 55 -4.83 9.07 6.15
C ILE A 55 -3.68 9.00 7.14
N GLU A 56 -3.46 10.08 7.88
CA GLU A 56 -2.52 10.10 8.99
C GLU A 56 -3.13 9.35 10.18
N VAL A 57 -2.71 8.09 10.36
CA VAL A 57 -3.20 7.25 11.44
C VAL A 57 -2.34 7.46 12.68
N SER A 58 -2.85 8.23 13.65
CA SER A 58 -2.19 8.36 14.94
C SER A 58 -2.46 7.16 15.85
N SER A 59 -1.56 6.91 16.80
CA SER A 59 -1.68 5.83 17.80
C SER A 59 -2.93 5.95 18.68
N ARG A 60 -3.57 7.12 18.73
CA ARG A 60 -4.88 7.30 19.38
C ARG A 60 -6.00 6.58 18.64
N HIS A 61 -5.94 6.49 17.32
CA HIS A 61 -7.03 5.98 16.48
C HIS A 61 -6.81 4.53 16.05
N TRP A 62 -5.55 4.11 15.94
CA TRP A 62 -5.17 2.75 15.59
C TRP A 62 -3.89 2.37 16.33
N ASN A 63 -4.01 1.45 17.28
CA ASN A 63 -2.88 0.92 18.01
C ASN A 63 -3.12 -0.55 18.36
N PRO A 64 -2.86 -1.46 17.41
CA PRO A 64 -2.91 -2.90 17.65
C PRO A 64 -1.97 -3.30 18.79
N VAL A 65 -2.54 -3.88 19.85
CA VAL A 65 -1.79 -4.49 20.95
C VAL A 65 -1.67 -5.98 20.65
N PHE A 66 -0.44 -6.48 20.52
CA PHE A 66 -0.21 -7.90 20.23
C PHE A 66 -0.17 -8.69 21.52
N ASP A 67 -0.90 -9.80 21.54
CA ASP A 67 -0.84 -10.73 22.65
C ASP A 67 0.43 -11.59 22.55
N ALA A 68 0.87 -12.14 23.68
CA ALA A 68 2.03 -13.03 23.69
C ALA A 68 1.74 -14.29 22.86
N ALA A 69 2.50 -14.46 21.77
CA ALA A 69 2.42 -15.66 20.96
C ALA A 69 2.84 -16.86 21.80
N THR A 70 1.96 -17.86 21.88
CA THR A 70 2.27 -19.19 22.45
C THR A 70 2.34 -20.16 21.28
N GLU A 71 3.22 -21.17 21.33
CA GLU A 71 3.41 -22.09 20.18
C GLU A 71 2.13 -22.81 19.72
N GLU A 72 1.13 -22.92 20.60
CA GLU A 72 -0.15 -23.58 20.32
C GLU A 72 -1.22 -22.65 19.73
N LYS A 73 -1.00 -21.32 19.65
CA LYS A 73 -2.04 -20.37 19.24
C LYS A 73 -1.57 -19.41 18.15
N PRO A 74 -2.44 -19.06 17.19
CA PRO A 74 -2.12 -18.05 16.19
C PRO A 74 -1.84 -16.71 16.89
N ARG A 75 -0.94 -15.91 16.30
CA ARG A 75 -0.60 -14.60 16.85
C ARG A 75 -1.82 -13.67 16.78
N THR A 76 -2.39 -13.36 17.94
CA THR A 76 -3.58 -12.50 18.07
C THR A 76 -3.22 -11.07 18.43
N SER A 77 -4.14 -10.16 18.15
CA SER A 77 -4.03 -8.76 18.54
C SER A 77 -5.40 -8.17 18.89
N THR A 78 -5.43 -7.16 19.74
CA THR A 78 -6.64 -6.39 20.05
C THR A 78 -6.45 -4.92 19.71
N VAL A 79 -7.47 -4.29 19.12
CA VAL A 79 -7.51 -2.85 18.85
C VAL A 79 -8.94 -2.32 19.04
N TYR A 80 -9.09 -1.00 19.22
CA TYR A 80 -10.39 -0.35 19.24
C TYR A 80 -10.52 0.58 18.05
N PHE A 81 -11.52 0.35 17.20
CA PHE A 81 -11.78 1.19 16.04
C PHE A 81 -13.19 1.79 16.14
N ARG A 82 -13.27 3.14 16.15
CA ARG A 82 -14.52 3.89 16.33
C ARG A 82 -15.35 3.44 17.55
N GLY A 83 -14.67 3.14 18.66
CA GLY A 83 -15.28 2.68 19.91
C GLY A 83 -15.68 1.20 19.95
N ARG A 84 -15.40 0.42 18.90
CA ARG A 84 -15.69 -1.03 18.85
C ARG A 84 -14.41 -1.82 19.04
N LYS A 85 -14.48 -2.86 19.89
CA LYS A 85 -13.36 -3.79 20.10
C LYS A 85 -13.23 -4.70 18.88
N LEU A 86 -12.04 -4.72 18.28
CA LEU A 86 -11.65 -5.65 17.25
C LEU A 86 -10.59 -6.60 17.80
N CYS A 87 -10.78 -7.89 17.53
CA CYS A 87 -9.80 -8.93 17.81
C CYS A 87 -9.29 -9.44 16.46
N GLY A 88 -7.98 -9.48 16.30
CA GLY A 88 -7.31 -9.79 15.05
C GLY A 88 -6.48 -11.05 15.13
N ARG A 89 -6.37 -11.76 14.01
CA ARG A 89 -5.49 -12.89 13.79
C ARG A 89 -4.50 -12.55 12.69
N SER A 90 -3.23 -12.83 12.94
CA SER A 90 -2.18 -12.76 11.94
C SER A 90 -2.19 -14.02 11.09
N VAL A 91 -2.37 -13.87 9.78
CA VAL A 91 -2.40 -14.97 8.81
C VAL A 91 -1.23 -14.79 7.83
N PRO A 92 -0.20 -15.65 7.88
CA PRO A 92 0.90 -15.58 6.93
C PRO A 92 0.40 -15.95 5.52
N LEU A 93 1.03 -15.37 4.51
CA LEU A 93 0.82 -15.83 3.13
C LEU A 93 1.47 -17.22 2.95
N PRO A 94 0.93 -18.08 2.06
CA PRO A 94 1.53 -19.36 1.75
C PRO A 94 2.98 -19.25 1.28
N ASP A 95 3.74 -20.32 1.52
CA ASP A 95 5.13 -20.42 1.08
C ASP A 95 5.26 -20.12 -0.41
N LYS A 96 6.33 -19.40 -0.79
CA LYS A 96 6.63 -18.93 -2.15
C LYS A 96 5.70 -17.81 -2.67
N TYR A 97 4.73 -17.36 -1.90
CA TYR A 97 3.90 -16.20 -2.23
C TYR A 97 4.31 -14.97 -1.40
N HIS A 98 4.13 -13.80 -1.99
CA HIS A 98 4.23 -12.52 -1.29
C HIS A 98 3.15 -11.58 -1.81
N GLY A 99 2.68 -10.70 -0.94
CA GLY A 99 1.70 -9.68 -1.26
C GLY A 99 2.39 -8.44 -1.81
N VAL A 100 1.78 -7.84 -2.83
CA VAL A 100 2.20 -6.57 -3.41
C VAL A 100 1.04 -5.58 -3.36
N VAL A 101 1.35 -4.32 -3.08
CA VAL A 101 0.43 -3.20 -3.23
C VAL A 101 0.87 -2.44 -4.48
N VAL A 102 -0.05 -2.30 -5.43
CA VAL A 102 0.21 -1.65 -6.70
C VAL A 102 -0.64 -0.38 -6.84
N THR A 103 -0.08 0.63 -7.48
CA THR A 103 -0.81 1.83 -7.90
C THR A 103 -0.77 1.94 -9.42
N ARG A 104 -1.83 2.50 -10.00
CA ARG A 104 -1.83 2.86 -11.41
C ARG A 104 -0.94 4.08 -11.61
N GLN A 105 0.01 4.00 -12.54
CA GLN A 105 0.75 5.20 -12.92
C GLN A 105 -0.19 6.17 -13.63
N PRO A 106 -0.12 7.48 -13.34
CA PRO A 106 -0.83 8.46 -14.12
C PRO A 106 -0.41 8.30 -15.57
N GLN A 107 -1.37 8.10 -16.47
CA GLN A 107 -1.07 7.92 -17.89
C GLN A 107 -0.32 9.15 -18.38
N CYS A 108 0.94 8.96 -18.78
CA CYS A 108 1.58 9.91 -19.67
C CYS A 108 0.73 9.96 -20.95
N GLU A 109 0.43 11.17 -21.40
CA GLU A 109 -0.41 11.47 -22.56
C GLU A 109 0.26 11.03 -23.88
N ASP A 110 1.49 10.53 -23.78
CA ASP A 110 2.28 10.01 -24.88
C ASP A 110 2.00 8.51 -25.04
N PRO A 111 1.33 8.08 -26.13
CA PRO A 111 1.14 6.66 -26.39
C PRO A 111 2.52 6.02 -26.57
N VAL A 112 2.89 5.11 -25.65
CA VAL A 112 4.03 4.23 -25.86
C VAL A 112 3.62 3.23 -26.93
N GLN A 113 3.86 3.59 -28.20
CA GLN A 113 3.82 2.65 -29.31
C GLN A 113 4.98 1.69 -29.13
N LEU A 114 4.70 0.45 -28.72
CA LEU A 114 5.65 -0.63 -28.92
C LEU A 114 5.64 -0.93 -30.42
N VAL A 115 6.67 -0.47 -31.13
CA VAL A 115 6.89 -0.83 -32.53
C VAL A 115 7.22 -2.32 -32.58
N VAL A 116 6.19 -3.16 -32.71
CA VAL A 116 6.35 -4.57 -33.08
C VAL A 116 6.46 -4.59 -34.61
N GLY A 117 7.56 -5.17 -35.08
CA GLY A 117 8.02 -5.04 -36.46
C GLY A 117 7.03 -5.54 -37.52
N ASP A 118 6.92 -4.72 -38.56
CA ASP A 118 6.71 -5.02 -39.99
C ASP A 118 5.94 -6.30 -40.35
N HIS A 119 4.63 -6.14 -40.56
CA HIS A 119 3.87 -6.96 -41.50
C HIS A 119 2.82 -6.10 -42.20
N ASP A 120 3.07 -5.83 -43.48
CA ASP A 120 2.08 -5.37 -44.46
C ASP A 120 0.95 -6.42 -44.55
N ASP A 121 -0.28 -6.06 -44.17
CA ASP A 121 -1.46 -6.11 -45.04
C ASP A 121 -2.74 -5.80 -44.22
N ASP A 122 -3.60 -4.98 -44.83
CA ASP A 122 -5.02 -4.70 -44.57
C ASP A 122 -5.72 -5.38 -43.37
N GLU A 123 -6.17 -4.59 -42.36
CA GLU A 123 -7.52 -4.63 -41.76
C GLU A 123 -7.58 -3.81 -40.45
N ALA A 124 -8.62 -2.97 -40.35
CA ALA A 124 -9.13 -2.27 -39.15
C ALA A 124 -8.11 -1.53 -38.24
N GLU A 125 -8.29 -0.21 -38.09
CA GLU A 125 -7.77 0.53 -36.92
C GLU A 125 -8.41 -0.01 -35.62
N GLU A 126 -7.97 -1.17 -35.14
CA GLU A 126 -8.08 -1.52 -33.73
C GLU A 126 -7.18 -0.54 -32.99
N LYS A 127 -7.79 0.53 -32.48
CA LYS A 127 -7.13 1.41 -31.51
C LYS A 127 -6.73 0.56 -30.32
N GLU A 128 -5.49 0.12 -30.28
CA GLU A 128 -4.92 -0.60 -29.15
C GLU A 128 -5.23 0.20 -27.87
N GLU A 129 -5.98 -0.40 -26.96
CA GLU A 129 -6.33 0.27 -25.71
C GLU A 129 -5.04 0.59 -24.95
N PRO A 130 -4.88 1.83 -24.45
CA PRO A 130 -3.62 2.24 -23.82
C PRO A 130 -3.37 1.38 -22.59
N ILE A 131 -2.31 0.55 -22.66
CA ILE A 131 -1.88 -0.30 -21.57
C ILE A 131 -1.57 0.55 -20.33
N SER A 132 -2.33 0.31 -19.26
CA SER A 132 -2.14 1.01 -18.00
C SER A 132 -0.98 0.39 -17.23
N GLN A 133 0.12 1.12 -17.06
CA GLN A 133 1.26 0.66 -16.26
C GLN A 133 0.91 0.66 -14.77
N LEU A 134 1.29 -0.43 -14.08
CA LEU A 134 1.15 -0.58 -12.63
C LEU A 134 2.54 -0.48 -11.99
N GLU A 135 2.62 0.23 -10.87
CA GLU A 135 3.85 0.36 -10.08
C GLU A 135 3.66 -0.26 -8.71
N THR A 136 4.64 -1.05 -8.27
CA THR A 136 4.62 -1.63 -6.93
C THR A 136 5.07 -0.58 -5.91
N VAL A 137 4.18 -0.24 -4.99
CA VAL A 137 4.43 0.77 -3.94
C VAL A 137 4.69 0.15 -2.57
N GLY A 138 4.33 -1.12 -2.38
CA GLY A 138 4.58 -1.82 -1.13
C GLY A 138 4.50 -3.34 -1.24
N MET A 139 5.01 -4.02 -0.22
CA MET A 139 5.01 -5.49 -0.11
C MET A 139 4.63 -5.93 1.30
N PHE A 140 3.99 -7.08 1.41
CA PHE A 140 3.64 -7.69 2.70
C PHE A 140 3.72 -9.21 2.61
N SER A 141 4.05 -9.87 3.72
CA SER A 141 4.10 -11.34 3.82
C SER A 141 2.98 -11.92 4.69
N THR A 142 2.15 -11.06 5.27
CA THR A 142 1.14 -11.44 6.28
C THR A 142 -0.01 -10.46 6.22
N ILE A 143 -1.23 -10.97 6.40
CA ILE A 143 -2.44 -10.16 6.56
C ILE A 143 -2.93 -10.25 8.00
N MET A 144 -3.44 -9.14 8.53
CA MET A 144 -4.18 -9.12 9.78
C MET A 144 -5.66 -9.12 9.47
N VAL A 145 -6.35 -10.22 9.81
CA VAL A 145 -7.81 -10.33 9.68
C VAL A 145 -8.42 -9.91 11.01
N TRP A 146 -9.36 -8.97 10.99
CA TRP A 146 -10.00 -8.43 12.19
C TRP A 146 -11.49 -8.79 12.25
N GLU A 147 -11.97 -9.14 13.43
CA GLU A 147 -13.39 -9.40 13.67
C GLU A 147 -13.88 -8.70 14.96
N HIS A 148 -15.20 -8.48 15.07
CA HIS A 148 -15.79 -7.81 16.23
C HIS A 148 -15.77 -8.73 17.45
N GLU A 149 -15.14 -8.27 18.53
CA GLU A 149 -15.10 -8.89 19.87
C GLU A 149 -14.50 -10.30 19.98
N LYS A 150 -14.39 -11.06 18.90
CA LYS A 150 -13.82 -12.41 18.82
C LYS A 150 -12.71 -12.51 17.78
N VAL A 151 -11.79 -13.46 17.98
CA VAL A 151 -10.69 -13.72 17.05
C VAL A 151 -11.22 -14.54 15.86
N PRO A 152 -10.82 -14.22 14.61
CA PRO A 152 -11.18 -15.02 13.45
C PRO A 152 -10.78 -16.50 13.60
N THR A 153 -11.72 -17.39 13.37
CA THR A 153 -11.53 -18.85 13.39
C THR A 153 -10.98 -19.35 12.06
N ASP A 154 -10.64 -20.63 11.97
CA ASP A 154 -10.18 -21.26 10.72
C ASP A 154 -11.28 -21.27 9.63
N GLU A 155 -12.55 -21.19 10.03
CA GLU A 155 -13.70 -21.06 9.12
C GLU A 155 -13.88 -19.66 8.49
N ASP A 156 -13.12 -18.64 8.94
CA ASP A 156 -13.20 -17.31 8.35
C ASP A 156 -12.77 -17.35 6.87
N VAL A 157 -13.50 -16.61 6.01
CA VAL A 157 -13.30 -16.67 4.56
C VAL A 157 -11.89 -16.27 4.16
N TYR A 158 -11.30 -15.27 4.82
CA TYR A 158 -9.95 -14.80 4.48
C TYR A 158 -8.89 -15.74 5.03
N VAL A 159 -9.06 -16.23 6.26
CA VAL A 159 -8.17 -17.23 6.88
C VAL A 159 -8.11 -18.48 5.99
N ARG A 160 -9.26 -19.07 5.69
CA ARG A 160 -9.38 -20.26 4.85
C ARG A 160 -8.85 -20.04 3.44
N SER A 161 -9.05 -18.84 2.87
CA SER A 161 -8.52 -18.54 1.53
C SER A 161 -7.00 -18.55 1.51
N MET A 162 -6.35 -18.00 2.53
CA MET A 162 -4.89 -17.99 2.61
C MET A 162 -4.35 -19.38 2.93
N GLU A 163 -4.94 -20.10 3.88
CA GLU A 163 -4.40 -21.38 4.36
C GLU A 163 -4.69 -22.54 3.38
N GLU A 164 -5.87 -22.56 2.75
CA GLU A 164 -6.32 -23.68 1.92
C GLU A 164 -6.40 -23.34 0.43
N TRP A 165 -7.11 -22.25 0.08
CA TRP A 165 -7.50 -22.01 -1.32
C TRP A 165 -6.32 -21.75 -2.23
N ILE A 166 -5.34 -20.94 -1.81
CA ILE A 166 -4.17 -20.64 -2.64
C ILE A 166 -3.37 -21.93 -2.91
N SER A 167 -3.15 -22.75 -1.89
CA SER A 167 -2.46 -24.03 -2.01
C SER A 167 -3.20 -25.01 -2.93
N PHE A 168 -4.54 -25.06 -2.80
CA PHE A 168 -5.38 -25.86 -3.67
C PHE A 168 -5.32 -25.38 -5.13
N ALA A 169 -5.45 -24.08 -5.37
CA ALA A 169 -5.37 -23.49 -6.70
C ALA A 169 -3.99 -23.73 -7.33
N HIS A 170 -2.92 -23.59 -6.54
CA HIS A 170 -1.56 -23.94 -6.97
C HIS A 170 -1.48 -25.39 -7.41
N ALA A 171 -1.95 -26.36 -6.61
CA ALA A 171 -1.91 -27.78 -6.97
C ALA A 171 -2.74 -28.14 -8.23
N MET A 172 -3.85 -27.43 -8.47
CA MET A 172 -4.69 -27.65 -9.64
C MET A 172 -4.10 -27.11 -10.95
N HIS A 173 -3.30 -26.05 -10.86
CA HIS A 173 -2.73 -25.33 -12.01
C HIS A 173 -1.22 -25.49 -12.13
N ASP A 174 -0.58 -26.25 -11.23
CA ASP A 174 0.82 -26.61 -11.35
C ASP A 174 0.94 -27.63 -12.50
N ASP A 175 1.51 -27.18 -13.63
CA ASP A 175 1.73 -27.97 -14.84
C ASP A 175 2.85 -29.00 -14.66
N GLY A 176 2.83 -29.76 -13.55
CA GLY A 176 3.44 -31.08 -13.37
C GLY A 176 4.84 -31.31 -13.94
N ALA A 177 5.68 -30.29 -14.07
CA ALA A 177 7.03 -30.42 -14.58
C ALA A 177 7.86 -31.10 -13.50
N ARG A 178 7.74 -32.44 -13.47
CA ARG A 178 8.57 -33.35 -12.71
C ARG A 178 10.01 -32.93 -12.96
N THR A 179 10.60 -32.32 -11.95
CA THR A 179 12.04 -32.18 -11.83
C THR A 179 12.58 -33.57 -11.55
N GLU A 180 12.73 -34.39 -12.59
CA GLU A 180 13.49 -35.63 -12.51
C GLU A 180 14.91 -35.27 -12.07
N PRO A 181 15.40 -35.77 -10.94
CA PRO A 181 16.77 -35.53 -10.54
C PRO A 181 17.68 -36.24 -11.53
N LEU A 182 18.54 -35.48 -12.20
CA LEU A 182 19.64 -36.02 -13.00
C LEU A 182 20.46 -36.96 -12.11
N LYS A 183 20.30 -38.27 -12.34
CA LYS A 183 21.13 -39.31 -11.76
C LYS A 183 22.53 -39.19 -12.37
N ASN A 184 23.50 -38.82 -11.54
CA ASN A 184 24.92 -39.03 -11.81
C ASN A 184 25.28 -40.49 -11.57
#